data_AF-A0A9R1PCM2-F1
#
_entry.id   AF-A0A9R1PCM2-F1
#
_cell.length_a   1.000
_cell.length_b   1.000
_cell.length_c   1.000
_cell.angle_alpha   90.00
_cell.angle_beta   90.00
_cell.angle_gamma   90.00
#
_symmetry.space_group_name_H-M   'P 1'
#
loop_
_entity.id
_entity.type
_entity.pdbx_description
1 polymer ?
#
loop_
_entity_poly.entity_id
_entity_poly.type
_entity_poly.pdbx_seq_one_letter_code
_entity_poly.pdbx_strand_id
1 'polypeptide(L)'
;MGSMAAEMTAVEEEACIYAMQLSSTAVLPLTLKNAIELGMLEILVGAGGKMLSPSEVAAQLPSPTTNPDAPAMVDRMLHLLASYKVVSCEVEEGTHARRYGPTAVCKWFTPNQDGISMAPLLLLTNDKVPMESLYHLKDAVLDGGLPFHKAHGMTMYEYTKTDARLNRVFNEAMKSYTTIVLKWILHNWTDEHCTTLLRNCYDALPAHGKVVVVEGILPVKPEATSRGQQASLSDMIMLTHTAGGKERNQREFEELAKAAGFTGVKTAYIYSNTWVIEFTK
;
A
#
# COMPACT_ATOMS: atom_id res chain seq x y z
N MET A 1 -59.75 18.31 3.32
CA MET A 1 -58.87 17.52 2.43
C MET A 1 -58.00 18.50 1.67
N GLY A 2 -56.69 18.26 1.61
CA GLY A 2 -55.75 19.08 0.84
C GLY A 2 -54.60 19.64 1.65
N SER A 3 -53.81 18.79 2.30
CA SER A 3 -52.42 19.16 2.63
C SER A 3 -51.64 19.12 1.32
N MET A 4 -51.38 20.29 0.74
CA MET A 4 -50.35 20.44 -0.28
C MET A 4 -49.01 20.18 0.41
N ALA A 5 -48.36 19.07 0.09
CA ALA A 5 -46.95 18.88 0.37
C ALA A 5 -46.21 20.05 -0.29
N ALA A 6 -45.45 20.82 0.49
CA ALA A 6 -44.54 21.80 -0.08
C ALA A 6 -43.58 21.07 -1.02
N GLU A 7 -43.51 21.48 -2.29
CA GLU A 7 -42.56 20.92 -3.24
C GLU A 7 -41.14 21.23 -2.76
N MET A 8 -40.37 20.16 -2.52
CA MET A 8 -38.97 20.24 -2.10
C MET A 8 -38.14 20.81 -3.26
N THR A 9 -37.26 21.77 -2.97
CA THR A 9 -36.40 22.35 -4.00
C THR A 9 -35.36 21.32 -4.46
N ALA A 10 -34.84 21.46 -5.69
CA ALA A 10 -33.80 20.55 -6.21
C ALA A 10 -32.54 20.49 -5.31
N VAL A 11 -32.22 21.59 -4.63
CA VAL A 11 -31.10 21.67 -3.67
C VAL A 11 -31.39 20.85 -2.42
N GLU A 12 -32.61 20.94 -1.88
CA GLU A 12 -33.02 20.15 -0.72
C GLU A 12 -33.12 18.66 -1.06
N GLU A 13 -33.54 18.32 -2.28
CA GLU A 13 -33.54 16.95 -2.76
C GLU A 13 -32.13 16.36 -2.85
N GLU A 14 -31.18 17.09 -3.46
CA GLU A 14 -29.79 16.65 -3.56
C GLU A 14 -29.14 16.50 -2.17
N ALA A 15 -29.41 17.43 -1.24
CA ALA A 15 -28.95 17.32 0.14
C ALA A 15 -29.56 16.11 0.86
N CYS A 16 -30.84 15.80 0.63
CA CYS A 16 -31.50 14.62 1.16
C CYS A 16 -30.86 13.33 0.64
N ILE A 17 -30.59 13.25 -0.67
CA ILE A 17 -29.89 12.12 -1.31
C ILE A 17 -28.49 11.96 -0.70
N TYR A 18 -27.75 13.05 -0.55
CA TYR A 18 -26.41 13.00 0.04
C TYR A 18 -26.44 12.54 1.51
N ALA A 19 -27.42 12.98 2.30
CA ALA A 19 -27.59 12.50 3.68
C ALA A 19 -27.88 10.98 3.74
N MET A 20 -28.68 10.46 2.80
CA MET A 20 -28.91 9.01 2.67
C MET A 20 -27.62 8.26 2.29
N GLN A 21 -26.83 8.81 1.38
CA GLN A 21 -25.52 8.24 1.01
C GLN A 21 -24.57 8.20 2.22
N LEU A 22 -24.46 9.30 2.97
CA LEU A 22 -23.62 9.38 4.17
C LEU A 22 -24.01 8.33 5.22
N SER A 23 -25.32 8.11 5.40
CA SER A 23 -25.86 7.13 6.34
C SER A 23 -25.48 5.67 6.00
N SER A 24 -25.10 5.40 4.75
CA SER A 24 -24.74 4.07 4.26
C SER A 24 -23.29 3.96 3.79
N THR A 25 -22.43 4.91 4.18
CA THR A 25 -21.03 5.01 3.72
C THR A 25 -20.19 3.76 3.95
N ALA A 26 -20.47 2.98 4.99
CA ALA A 26 -19.78 1.73 5.28
C ALA A 26 -19.98 0.64 4.21
N VAL A 27 -21.05 0.73 3.40
CA VAL A 27 -21.37 -0.29 2.39
C VAL A 27 -20.31 -0.35 1.28
N LEU A 28 -19.80 0.80 0.83
CA LEU A 28 -18.78 0.84 -0.22
C LEU A 28 -17.47 0.13 0.16
N PRO A 29 -16.75 0.52 1.23
CA PRO A 29 -15.47 -0.08 1.55
C PRO A 29 -15.61 -1.55 1.95
N LEU A 30 -16.72 -1.95 2.59
CA LEU A 30 -16.99 -3.35 2.89
C LEU A 30 -17.31 -4.17 1.64
N THR A 31 -18.03 -3.61 0.66
CA THR A 31 -18.25 -4.29 -0.63
C THR A 31 -16.93 -4.48 -1.37
N LEU A 32 -16.07 -3.46 -1.39
CA LEU A 32 -14.75 -3.54 -2.00
C LEU A 32 -13.84 -4.56 -1.29
N LYS A 33 -13.87 -4.60 0.05
CA LYS A 33 -13.17 -5.63 0.84
C LYS A 33 -13.57 -7.04 0.40
N ASN A 34 -14.88 -7.32 0.36
CA ASN A 34 -15.38 -8.63 -0.03
C ASN A 34 -15.08 -8.96 -1.50
N ALA A 35 -15.12 -7.96 -2.40
CA ALA A 35 -14.76 -8.17 -3.80
C ALA A 35 -13.27 -8.55 -3.98
N ILE A 36 -12.39 -7.97 -3.16
CA ILE A 36 -10.97 -8.35 -3.10
C ILE A 36 -10.81 -9.77 -2.54
N GLU A 37 -11.46 -10.09 -1.41
CA GLU A 37 -11.38 -11.44 -0.81
C GLU A 37 -11.93 -12.54 -1.73
N LEU A 38 -12.92 -12.21 -2.57
CA LEU A 38 -13.48 -13.09 -3.60
C LEU A 38 -12.63 -13.18 -4.87
N GLY A 39 -11.57 -12.38 -5.01
CA GLY A 39 -10.73 -12.36 -6.21
C GLY A 39 -11.38 -11.71 -7.44
N MET A 40 -12.46 -10.94 -7.25
CA MET A 40 -13.25 -10.39 -8.37
C MET A 40 -12.46 -9.40 -9.20
N LEU A 41 -11.59 -8.62 -8.56
CA LEU A 41 -10.78 -7.63 -9.26
C LEU A 41 -9.68 -8.30 -10.09
N GLU A 42 -9.03 -9.35 -9.57
CA GLU A 42 -8.07 -10.16 -10.33
C GLU A 42 -8.72 -10.82 -11.55
N ILE A 43 -9.94 -11.35 -11.42
CA ILE A 43 -10.69 -11.93 -12.53
C ILE A 43 -10.92 -10.91 -13.64
N LEU A 44 -11.36 -9.70 -13.29
CA LEU A 44 -11.59 -8.62 -14.27
C LEU A 44 -10.30 -8.13 -14.94
N VAL A 45 -9.22 -7.98 -14.17
CA VAL A 45 -7.91 -7.59 -14.69
C VAL A 45 -7.33 -8.68 -15.60
N GLY A 46 -7.50 -9.95 -15.22
CA GLY A 46 -7.06 -11.12 -15.97
C GLY A 46 -7.81 -11.37 -17.28
N ALA A 47 -8.97 -10.72 -17.49
CA ALA A 47 -9.78 -10.87 -18.69
C ALA A 47 -9.18 -10.25 -19.96
N GLY A 48 -8.00 -9.60 -19.87
CA GLY A 48 -7.25 -9.12 -21.03
C GLY A 48 -7.98 -8.03 -21.84
N GLY A 49 -8.79 -7.21 -21.18
CA GLY A 49 -9.60 -6.15 -21.81
C GLY A 49 -11.00 -6.60 -22.24
N LYS A 50 -11.34 -7.89 -22.13
CA LYS A 50 -12.71 -8.36 -22.33
C LYS A 50 -13.59 -7.96 -21.14
N MET A 51 -14.77 -7.41 -21.40
CA MET A 51 -15.78 -7.22 -20.35
C MET A 51 -16.51 -8.54 -20.04
N LEU A 52 -16.68 -8.84 -18.76
CA LEU A 52 -17.28 -10.08 -18.28
C LEU A 52 -18.69 -9.85 -17.76
N SER A 53 -19.60 -10.79 -18.04
CA SER A 53 -20.90 -10.84 -17.37
C SER A 53 -20.76 -11.28 -15.91
N PRO A 54 -21.74 -10.98 -15.04
CA PRO A 54 -21.74 -11.45 -13.66
C PRO A 54 -21.62 -12.97 -13.52
N SER A 55 -22.23 -13.73 -14.44
CA SER A 55 -22.13 -15.20 -14.47
C SER A 55 -20.72 -15.68 -14.82
N GLU A 56 -20.03 -15.03 -15.76
CA GLU A 56 -18.63 -15.35 -16.10
C GLU A 56 -17.69 -15.05 -14.93
N VAL A 57 -17.92 -13.98 -14.17
CA VAL A 57 -17.14 -13.67 -12.96
C VAL A 57 -17.43 -14.70 -11.85
N ALA A 58 -18.72 -14.98 -11.59
CA ALA A 58 -19.13 -15.93 -10.55
C ALA A 58 -18.58 -17.35 -10.79
N ALA A 59 -18.49 -17.78 -12.05
CA ALA A 59 -17.93 -19.08 -12.43
C ALA A 59 -16.42 -19.22 -12.16
N GLN A 60 -15.70 -18.10 -12.02
CA GLN A 60 -14.24 -18.06 -11.81
C GLN A 60 -13.85 -17.82 -10.35
N LEU A 61 -14.81 -17.72 -9.43
CA LEU A 61 -14.52 -17.49 -8.01
C LEU A 61 -13.70 -18.67 -7.42
N PRO A 62 -12.84 -18.43 -6.40
CA PRO A 62 -11.86 -19.39 -5.87
C PRO A 62 -12.42 -20.74 -5.37
N SER A 63 -13.74 -20.87 -5.21
CA SER A 63 -14.43 -22.13 -4.97
C SER A 63 -15.64 -22.20 -5.89
N PRO A 64 -15.93 -23.36 -6.55
CA PRO A 64 -17.15 -23.53 -7.33
C PRO A 64 -18.34 -23.20 -6.44
N THR A 65 -19.03 -22.10 -6.74
CA THR A 65 -20.16 -21.68 -5.94
C THR A 65 -21.30 -22.67 -6.19
N THR A 66 -21.77 -23.36 -5.14
CA THR A 66 -23.03 -24.12 -5.19
C THR A 66 -24.25 -23.19 -5.06
N ASN A 67 -24.03 -21.88 -5.00
CA ASN A 67 -25.05 -20.87 -4.80
C ASN A 67 -25.63 -20.44 -6.16
N PRO A 68 -26.88 -20.82 -6.49
CA PRO A 68 -27.50 -20.43 -7.75
C PRO A 68 -27.67 -18.91 -7.88
N ASP A 69 -27.69 -18.18 -6.76
CA ASP A 69 -27.87 -16.73 -6.72
C ASP A 69 -26.54 -15.95 -6.84
N ALA A 70 -25.39 -16.63 -6.87
CA ALA A 70 -24.09 -15.98 -6.90
C ALA A 70 -23.92 -14.97 -8.06
N PRO A 71 -24.35 -15.26 -9.32
CA PRO A 71 -24.28 -14.27 -10.40
C PRO A 71 -25.05 -12.98 -10.08
N ALA A 72 -26.23 -13.07 -9.46
CA ALA A 72 -27.03 -11.90 -9.09
C ALA A 72 -26.40 -11.10 -7.94
N MET A 73 -25.77 -11.78 -6.98
CA MET A 73 -25.03 -11.11 -5.90
C MET A 73 -23.78 -10.39 -6.43
N VAL A 74 -23.02 -11.05 -7.31
CA VAL A 74 -21.85 -10.50 -8.01
C VAL A 74 -22.24 -9.25 -8.81
N ASP A 75 -23.33 -9.32 -9.57
CA ASP A 75 -23.85 -8.19 -10.34
C ASP A 75 -24.14 -6.98 -9.43
N ARG A 76 -24.81 -7.18 -8.30
CA ARG A 76 -25.11 -6.09 -7.34
C ARG A 76 -23.85 -5.49 -6.73
N MET A 77 -22.85 -6.31 -6.39
CA MET A 77 -21.57 -5.83 -5.87
C MET A 77 -20.81 -5.02 -6.93
N LEU A 78 -20.67 -5.55 -8.13
CA LEU A 78 -19.98 -4.88 -9.23
C LEU A 78 -20.71 -3.62 -9.69
N HIS A 79 -22.04 -3.60 -9.65
CA HIS A 79 -22.85 -2.41 -9.91
C HIS A 79 -22.52 -1.27 -8.94
N LEU A 80 -22.47 -1.56 -7.64
CA LEU A 80 -22.05 -0.55 -6.64
C LEU A 80 -20.61 -0.09 -6.91
N LEU A 81 -19.69 -1.02 -7.15
CA LEU A 81 -18.29 -0.66 -7.44
C LEU A 81 -18.16 0.18 -8.72
N ALA A 82 -19.00 -0.08 -9.74
CA ALA A 82 -19.05 0.70 -10.96
C ALA A 82 -19.56 2.12 -10.74
N SER A 83 -20.54 2.33 -9.86
CA SER A 83 -21.03 3.68 -9.54
C SER A 83 -19.97 4.57 -8.89
N TYR A 84 -18.96 3.96 -8.26
CA TYR A 84 -17.78 4.64 -7.71
C TYR A 84 -16.54 4.57 -8.62
N LYS A 85 -16.72 4.15 -9.89
CA LYS A 85 -15.65 4.03 -10.90
C LYS A 85 -14.51 3.06 -10.50
N VAL A 86 -14.77 2.14 -9.59
CA VAL A 86 -13.82 1.09 -9.21
C VAL A 86 -13.66 0.06 -10.32
N VAL A 87 -14.78 -0.28 -10.96
CA VAL A 87 -14.86 -1.09 -12.19
C VAL A 87 -15.64 -0.31 -13.26
N SER A 88 -15.48 -0.65 -14.53
CA SER A 88 -16.32 -0.14 -15.61
C SER A 88 -17.55 -1.04 -15.78
N CYS A 89 -18.64 -0.46 -16.28
CA CYS A 89 -19.86 -1.19 -16.59
C CYS A 89 -20.38 -0.73 -17.95
N GLU A 90 -20.71 -1.68 -18.82
CA GLU A 90 -21.40 -1.45 -20.09
C GLU A 90 -22.70 -2.26 -20.10
N VAL A 91 -23.72 -1.73 -20.78
CA VAL A 91 -24.99 -2.43 -20.99
C VAL A 91 -25.02 -2.87 -22.45
N GLU A 92 -25.21 -4.15 -22.69
CA GLU A 92 -25.29 -4.71 -24.04
C GLU A 92 -26.47 -4.10 -24.82
N GLU A 93 -26.27 -3.67 -26.06
CA GLU A 93 -27.36 -3.07 -26.84
C GLU A 93 -28.50 -4.08 -27.09
N GLY A 94 -29.73 -3.66 -26.82
CA GLY A 94 -30.92 -4.50 -27.01
C GLY A 94 -31.16 -5.54 -25.91
N THR A 95 -30.24 -5.68 -24.94
CA THR A 95 -30.42 -6.51 -23.75
C THR A 95 -30.22 -5.64 -22.49
N HIS A 96 -30.93 -5.90 -21.39
CA HIS A 96 -30.67 -5.17 -20.14
C HIS A 96 -29.48 -5.79 -19.37
N ALA A 97 -28.59 -6.50 -20.07
CA ALA A 97 -27.48 -7.25 -19.48
C ALA A 97 -26.27 -6.35 -19.28
N ARG A 98 -25.72 -6.37 -18.06
CA ARG A 98 -24.51 -5.64 -17.69
C ARG A 98 -23.28 -6.49 -17.89
N ARG A 99 -22.21 -5.88 -18.37
CA ARG A 99 -20.86 -6.44 -18.39
C ARG A 99 -19.91 -5.50 -17.67
N TYR A 100 -18.90 -6.06 -17.02
CA TYR A 100 -17.96 -5.34 -16.19
C TYR A 100 -16.53 -5.52 -16.66
N GLY A 101 -15.72 -4.47 -16.49
CA GLY A 101 -14.30 -4.47 -16.82
C GLY A 101 -13.47 -3.72 -15.76
N PRO A 102 -12.14 -3.84 -15.77
CA PRO A 102 -11.29 -3.13 -14.84
C PRO A 102 -11.19 -1.64 -15.21
N THR A 103 -11.12 -0.74 -14.21
CA THR A 103 -10.62 0.63 -14.41
C THR A 103 -9.16 0.74 -13.94
N ALA A 104 -8.56 1.92 -14.08
CA ALA A 104 -7.20 2.18 -13.62
C ALA A 104 -6.98 1.91 -12.12
N VAL A 105 -8.02 2.01 -11.27
CA VAL A 105 -7.87 1.76 -9.83
C VAL A 105 -7.69 0.26 -9.51
N CYS A 106 -8.21 -0.64 -10.35
CA CYS A 106 -8.06 -2.09 -10.16
C CYS A 106 -6.58 -2.51 -10.13
N LYS A 107 -5.71 -1.84 -10.91
CA LYS A 107 -4.24 -2.05 -10.88
C LYS A 107 -3.64 -1.85 -9.49
N TRP A 108 -4.23 -0.97 -8.68
CA TRP A 108 -3.75 -0.69 -7.33
C TRP A 108 -4.33 -1.63 -6.30
N PHE A 109 -5.37 -2.41 -6.60
CA PHE A 109 -5.95 -3.40 -5.68
C PHE A 109 -5.66 -4.84 -6.08
N THR A 110 -5.09 -5.07 -7.26
CA THR A 110 -4.61 -6.39 -7.71
C THR A 110 -3.08 -6.45 -7.60
N PRO A 111 -2.48 -7.58 -7.24
CA PRO A 111 -1.04 -7.71 -7.15
C PRO A 111 -0.36 -7.36 -8.49
N ASN A 112 0.61 -6.44 -8.47
CA ASN A 112 1.45 -6.15 -9.63
C ASN A 112 2.47 -7.29 -9.89
N GLN A 113 3.43 -7.10 -10.81
CA GLN A 113 4.46 -8.10 -11.14
C GLN A 113 5.28 -8.55 -9.92
N ASP A 114 5.36 -7.67 -8.93
CA ASP A 114 6.11 -7.85 -7.69
C ASP A 114 5.19 -8.41 -6.58
N GLY A 115 3.90 -8.63 -6.84
CA GLY A 115 2.93 -9.13 -5.86
C GLY A 115 2.35 -8.06 -4.92
N ILE A 116 2.42 -6.78 -5.28
CA ILE A 116 1.98 -5.66 -4.42
C ILE A 116 0.67 -5.06 -4.87
N SER A 117 -0.15 -4.70 -3.89
CA SER A 117 -1.32 -3.85 -4.07
C SER A 117 -1.66 -3.10 -2.77
N MET A 118 -2.65 -2.20 -2.86
CA MET A 118 -3.33 -1.53 -1.75
C MET A 118 -4.34 -2.45 -1.04
N ALA A 119 -4.56 -3.67 -1.54
CA ALA A 119 -5.53 -4.59 -0.95
C ALA A 119 -5.24 -4.88 0.53
N PRO A 120 -4.00 -5.23 0.96
CA PRO A 120 -3.74 -5.54 2.36
C PRO A 120 -4.08 -4.39 3.32
N LEU A 121 -3.87 -3.13 2.91
CA LEU A 121 -4.26 -1.96 3.72
C LEU A 121 -5.78 -1.82 3.81
N LEU A 122 -6.49 -2.03 2.70
CA LEU A 122 -7.95 -1.99 2.71
C LEU A 122 -8.52 -3.13 3.57
N LEU A 123 -7.96 -4.33 3.46
CA LEU A 123 -8.32 -5.47 4.30
C LEU A 123 -8.06 -5.19 5.78
N LEU A 124 -6.92 -4.58 6.14
CA LEU A 124 -6.59 -4.21 7.51
C LEU A 124 -7.56 -3.18 8.08
N THR A 125 -7.75 -2.07 7.37
CA THR A 125 -8.58 -0.93 7.83
C THR A 125 -10.05 -1.28 7.97
N ASN A 126 -10.53 -2.23 7.15
CA ASN A 126 -11.91 -2.73 7.19
C ASN A 126 -12.01 -4.13 7.82
N ASP A 127 -10.97 -4.57 8.54
CA ASP A 127 -11.05 -5.76 9.37
C ASP A 127 -11.98 -5.50 10.57
N LYS A 128 -12.64 -6.54 11.07
CA LYS A 128 -13.56 -6.42 12.20
C LYS A 128 -12.85 -5.82 13.42
N VAL A 129 -11.59 -6.22 13.67
CA VAL A 129 -10.87 -5.82 14.90
C VAL A 129 -10.58 -4.30 14.94
N PRO A 130 -10.00 -3.67 13.90
CA PRO A 130 -9.83 -2.21 13.90
C PRO A 130 -11.16 -1.46 13.78
N MET A 131 -12.14 -1.97 13.03
CA MET A 131 -13.46 -1.34 12.92
C MET A 131 -14.19 -1.26 14.27
N GLU A 132 -13.98 -2.23 15.17
CA GLU A 132 -14.55 -2.21 16.52
C GLU A 132 -14.11 -0.98 17.32
N SER A 133 -12.90 -0.47 17.08
CA SER A 133 -12.41 0.75 17.74
C SER A 133 -13.24 2.01 17.42
N LEU A 134 -13.93 2.05 16.26
CA LEU A 134 -14.76 3.18 15.88
C LEU A 134 -15.99 3.34 16.78
N TYR A 135 -16.48 2.25 17.38
CA TYR A 135 -17.58 2.31 18.35
C TYR A 135 -17.17 2.98 19.68
N HIS A 136 -15.87 3.06 19.97
CA HIS A 136 -15.32 3.68 21.18
C HIS A 136 -14.75 5.08 20.95
N LEU A 137 -14.93 5.66 19.75
CA LEU A 137 -14.44 6.99 19.45
C LEU A 137 -15.10 8.06 20.33
N LYS A 138 -16.41 7.93 20.56
CA LYS A 138 -17.15 8.82 21.47
C LYS A 138 -16.57 8.80 22.88
N ASP A 139 -16.34 7.61 23.42
CA ASP A 139 -15.81 7.44 24.78
C ASP A 139 -14.37 7.94 24.90
N ALA A 140 -13.56 7.80 23.85
CA ALA A 140 -12.22 8.38 23.80
C ALA A 140 -12.22 9.90 23.79
N VAL A 141 -13.20 10.54 23.13
CA VAL A 141 -13.35 12.00 23.16
C VAL A 141 -13.78 12.48 24.55
N LEU A 142 -14.68 11.76 25.22
CA LEU A 142 -15.21 12.15 26.53
C LEU A 142 -14.24 11.87 27.68
N ASP A 143 -13.65 10.69 27.70
CA ASP A 143 -12.89 10.19 28.85
C ASP A 143 -11.38 10.14 28.60
N GLY A 144 -10.93 10.50 27.39
CA GLY A 144 -9.54 10.36 26.96
C GLY A 144 -9.13 8.90 26.68
N GLY A 145 -7.92 8.74 26.15
CA GLY A 145 -7.32 7.45 25.80
C GLY A 145 -7.53 7.06 24.32
N LEU A 146 -7.01 5.88 23.95
CA LEU A 146 -7.07 5.37 22.57
C LEU A 146 -8.33 4.52 22.37
N PRO A 147 -9.16 4.75 21.32
CA PRO A 147 -10.36 3.95 21.05
C PRO A 147 -10.09 2.44 20.95
N PHE A 148 -8.98 2.06 20.30
CA PHE A 148 -8.59 0.64 20.18
C PHE A 148 -8.30 0.02 21.55
N HIS A 149 -7.62 0.74 22.44
CA HIS A 149 -7.36 0.27 23.80
C HIS A 149 -8.64 0.16 24.61
N LYS A 150 -9.61 1.06 24.42
CA LYS A 150 -10.93 0.93 25.07
C LYS A 150 -11.70 -0.30 24.60
N ALA A 151 -11.59 -0.65 23.30
CA ALA A 151 -12.22 -1.84 22.74
C ALA A 151 -11.56 -3.15 23.22
N HIS A 152 -10.22 -3.20 23.25
CA HIS A 152 -9.47 -4.46 23.35
C HIS A 152 -8.59 -4.58 24.61
N GLY A 153 -8.51 -3.55 25.45
CA GLY A 153 -7.71 -3.54 26.68
C GLY A 153 -6.19 -3.52 26.47
N MET A 154 -5.73 -3.36 25.23
CA MET A 154 -4.31 -3.33 24.85
C MET A 154 -4.14 -2.52 23.56
N THR A 155 -2.90 -2.23 23.17
CA THR A 155 -2.62 -1.57 21.89
C THR A 155 -2.81 -2.52 20.71
N MET A 156 -3.00 -1.97 19.51
CA MET A 156 -3.06 -2.76 18.27
C MET A 156 -1.82 -3.63 18.07
N TYR A 157 -0.64 -3.12 18.43
CA TYR A 157 0.63 -3.84 18.31
C TYR A 157 0.74 -5.02 19.28
N GLU A 158 0.16 -4.92 20.48
CA GLU A 158 0.08 -6.05 21.41
C GLU A 158 -0.97 -7.06 20.94
N TYR A 159 -2.12 -6.59 20.47
CA TYR A 159 -3.20 -7.44 19.98
C TYR A 159 -2.76 -8.29 18.77
N THR A 160 -1.99 -7.73 17.85
CA THR A 160 -1.47 -8.50 16.71
C THR A 160 -0.54 -9.62 17.14
N LYS A 161 0.03 -9.62 18.36
CA LYS A 161 0.79 -10.77 18.87
C LYS A 161 -0.12 -11.91 19.33
N THR A 162 -1.38 -11.61 19.66
CA THR A 162 -2.36 -12.60 20.13
C THR A 162 -3.24 -13.15 19.02
N ASP A 163 -3.45 -12.40 17.93
CA ASP A 163 -4.22 -12.84 16.75
C ASP A 163 -3.29 -13.02 15.54
N ALA A 164 -2.93 -14.28 15.24
CA ALA A 164 -2.05 -14.61 14.12
C ALA A 164 -2.64 -14.26 12.75
N ARG A 165 -3.98 -14.24 12.59
CA ARG A 165 -4.63 -13.87 11.33
C ARG A 165 -4.49 -12.36 11.12
N LEU A 166 -4.81 -11.56 12.13
CA LEU A 166 -4.62 -10.11 12.06
C LEU A 166 -3.14 -9.74 11.94
N ASN A 167 -2.23 -10.47 12.61
CA ASN A 167 -0.79 -10.26 12.49
C ASN A 167 -0.31 -10.33 11.04
N ARG A 168 -0.77 -11.36 10.30
CA ARG A 168 -0.43 -11.51 8.87
C ARG A 168 -0.92 -10.33 8.05
N VAL A 169 -2.21 -9.99 8.16
CA VAL A 169 -2.81 -8.86 7.42
C VAL A 169 -2.13 -7.54 7.77
N PHE A 170 -1.83 -7.31 9.06
CA PHE A 170 -1.12 -6.13 9.53
C PHE A 170 0.29 -6.03 8.93
N ASN A 171 1.07 -7.12 8.98
CA ASN A 171 2.42 -7.14 8.45
C ASN A 171 2.45 -6.99 6.92
N GLU A 172 1.53 -7.63 6.19
CA GLU A 172 1.39 -7.46 4.74
C GLU A 172 1.04 -6.02 4.37
N ALA A 173 0.09 -5.41 5.11
CA ALA A 173 -0.25 -4.01 4.95
C ALA A 173 0.96 -3.10 5.19
N MET A 174 1.65 -3.21 6.32
CA MET A 174 2.80 -2.37 6.64
C MET A 174 3.96 -2.58 5.66
N LYS A 175 4.23 -3.84 5.28
CA LYS A 175 5.29 -4.19 4.32
C LYS A 175 5.04 -3.53 2.97
N SER A 176 3.79 -3.48 2.49
CA SER A 176 3.43 -2.93 1.18
C SER A 176 3.76 -1.43 0.99
N TYR A 177 3.98 -0.68 2.08
CA TYR A 177 4.32 0.76 2.05
C TYR A 177 5.65 1.10 2.73
N THR A 178 6.40 0.10 3.20
CA THR A 178 7.64 0.35 3.93
C THR A 178 8.75 0.76 2.96
N THR A 179 9.35 1.92 3.22
CA THR A 179 10.63 2.35 2.66
C THR A 179 11.64 2.43 3.81
N ILE A 180 12.80 1.80 3.65
CA ILE A 180 13.86 1.84 4.66
C ILE A 180 14.80 2.99 4.32
N VAL A 181 15.08 3.87 5.28
CA VAL A 181 16.04 4.97 5.10
C VAL A 181 17.28 4.71 5.94
N LEU A 182 18.45 4.70 5.31
CA LEU A 182 19.75 4.56 5.97
C LEU A 182 20.55 5.84 5.75
N LYS A 183 20.57 6.72 6.75
CA LYS A 183 21.31 7.98 6.68
C LYS A 183 22.56 7.91 7.54
N TRP A 184 23.73 8.04 6.93
CA TRP A 184 25.05 8.04 7.60
C TRP A 184 25.23 6.78 8.46
N ILE A 185 24.86 5.64 7.87
CA ILE A 185 24.94 4.32 8.51
C ILE A 185 26.00 3.49 7.82
N LEU A 186 25.96 3.38 6.48
CA LEU A 186 26.81 2.45 5.74
C LEU A 186 28.27 2.85 5.81
N HIS A 187 28.60 4.14 5.87
CA HIS A 187 30.00 4.56 5.97
C HIS A 187 30.70 4.14 7.27
N ASN A 188 29.95 3.80 8.34
CA ASN A 188 30.53 3.40 9.64
C ASN A 188 31.05 1.96 9.67
N TRP A 189 30.71 1.15 8.67
CA TRP A 189 30.90 -0.30 8.71
C TRP A 189 31.69 -0.81 7.51
N THR A 190 32.32 -1.97 7.68
CA THR A 190 32.98 -2.69 6.59
C THR A 190 31.96 -3.16 5.54
N ASP A 191 32.45 -3.58 4.37
CA ASP A 191 31.59 -4.03 3.27
C ASP A 191 30.80 -5.30 3.63
N GLU A 192 31.37 -6.21 4.43
CA GLU A 192 30.70 -7.43 4.91
C GLU A 192 29.52 -7.11 5.83
N HIS A 193 29.72 -6.16 6.76
CA HIS A 193 28.66 -5.69 7.66
C HIS A 193 27.58 -4.94 6.89
N CYS A 194 27.95 -4.06 5.95
CA CYS A 194 27.00 -3.36 5.08
C CYS A 194 26.17 -4.36 4.26
N THR A 195 26.81 -5.37 3.67
CA THR A 195 26.11 -6.40 2.90
C THR A 195 25.12 -7.17 3.77
N THR A 196 25.49 -7.51 5.00
CA THR A 196 24.59 -8.19 5.95
C THR A 196 23.39 -7.31 6.31
N LEU A 197 23.64 -6.04 6.65
CA LEU A 197 22.58 -5.07 6.95
C LEU A 197 21.62 -4.90 5.76
N LEU A 198 22.18 -4.72 4.55
CA LEU A 198 21.39 -4.53 3.34
C LEU A 198 20.58 -5.78 2.96
N ARG A 199 21.07 -7.00 3.22
CA ARG A 199 20.27 -8.23 3.06
C ARG A 199 19.08 -8.27 4.01
N ASN A 200 19.28 -7.90 5.27
CA ASN A 200 18.17 -7.80 6.22
C ASN A 200 17.14 -6.75 5.77
N CYS A 201 17.61 -5.61 5.23
CA CYS A 201 16.73 -4.62 4.62
C CYS A 201 16.00 -5.19 3.39
N TYR A 202 16.69 -5.94 2.54
CA TYR A 202 16.09 -6.63 1.39
C TYR A 202 14.97 -7.57 1.86
N ASP A 203 15.21 -8.45 2.83
CA ASP A 203 14.19 -9.40 3.31
C ASP A 203 12.96 -8.70 3.93
N ALA A 204 13.19 -7.60 4.65
CA ALA A 204 12.16 -6.77 5.26
C ALA A 204 11.30 -6.02 4.23
N LEU A 205 11.85 -5.71 3.05
CA LEU A 205 11.17 -4.95 2.00
C LEU A 205 10.20 -5.81 1.17
N PRO A 206 9.10 -5.24 0.68
CA PRO A 206 8.29 -5.86 -0.38
C PRO A 206 9.08 -5.93 -1.69
N ALA A 207 8.55 -6.61 -2.71
CA ALA A 207 9.25 -6.80 -3.98
C ALA A 207 9.46 -5.51 -4.81
N HIS A 208 8.66 -4.46 -4.62
CA HIS A 208 8.92 -3.09 -5.14
C HIS A 208 9.60 -2.18 -4.11
N GLY A 209 10.00 -2.76 -2.97
CA GLY A 209 10.53 -2.02 -1.86
C GLY A 209 11.87 -1.40 -2.22
N LYS A 210 12.17 -0.27 -1.59
CA LYS A 210 13.43 0.41 -1.77
C LYS A 210 14.11 0.73 -0.44
N VAL A 211 15.44 0.68 -0.47
CA VAL A 211 16.29 1.31 0.54
C VAL A 211 16.71 2.66 0.00
N VAL A 212 16.53 3.71 0.79
CA VAL A 212 17.02 5.06 0.49
C VAL A 212 18.24 5.29 1.37
N VAL A 213 19.42 5.19 0.77
CA VAL A 213 20.68 5.49 1.42
C VAL A 213 20.98 6.97 1.26
N VAL A 214 21.37 7.63 2.34
CA VAL A 214 21.75 9.04 2.36
C VAL A 214 23.18 9.12 2.88
N GLU A 215 24.14 9.34 2.00
CA GLU A 215 25.59 9.24 2.28
C GLU A 215 26.40 10.22 1.42
N GLY A 216 27.68 10.37 1.75
CA GLY A 216 28.68 10.94 0.83
C GLY A 216 28.99 9.97 -0.32
N ILE A 217 29.35 10.52 -1.48
CA ILE A 217 29.96 9.74 -2.57
C ILE A 217 31.36 10.27 -2.80
N LEU A 218 32.36 9.40 -2.57
CA LEU A 218 33.76 9.72 -2.80
C LEU A 218 34.06 9.75 -4.30
N PRO A 219 34.53 10.88 -4.87
CA PRO A 219 34.95 10.94 -6.26
C PRO A 219 36.13 10.01 -6.51
N VAL A 220 36.08 9.23 -7.61
CA VAL A 220 37.15 8.28 -7.97
C VAL A 220 38.48 8.99 -8.19
N LYS A 221 38.45 10.18 -8.82
CA LYS A 221 39.61 11.03 -8.96
C LYS A 221 39.58 12.09 -7.85
N PRO A 222 40.61 12.20 -7.01
CA PRO A 222 40.71 13.30 -6.07
C PRO A 222 40.67 14.65 -6.80
N GLU A 223 39.75 15.52 -6.37
CA GLU A 223 39.59 16.85 -6.94
C GLU A 223 40.08 17.89 -5.94
N ALA A 224 40.95 18.80 -6.41
CA ALA A 224 41.44 19.94 -5.62
C ALA A 224 40.39 21.07 -5.54
N THR A 225 39.13 20.71 -5.32
CA THR A 225 38.00 21.61 -5.08
C THR A 225 37.57 21.48 -3.62
N SER A 226 36.90 22.49 -3.06
CA SER A 226 36.36 22.37 -1.69
C SER A 226 35.48 21.14 -1.51
N ARG A 227 34.77 20.74 -2.57
CA ARG A 227 33.93 19.55 -2.60
C ARG A 227 34.73 18.25 -2.51
N GLY A 228 35.75 18.08 -3.36
CA GLY A 228 36.60 16.89 -3.36
C GLY A 228 37.44 16.79 -2.08
N GLN A 229 37.91 17.93 -1.57
CA GLN A 229 38.62 18.01 -0.30
C GLN A 229 37.73 17.59 0.87
N GLN A 230 36.48 18.05 0.94
CA GLN A 230 35.58 17.66 2.03
C GLN A 230 35.25 16.16 2.00
N ALA A 231 35.04 15.57 0.83
CA ALA A 231 34.81 14.13 0.71
C ALA A 231 36.03 13.32 1.20
N SER A 232 37.25 13.76 0.84
CA SER A 232 38.50 13.13 1.29
C SER A 232 38.73 13.31 2.81
N LEU A 233 38.37 14.47 3.36
CA LEU A 233 38.42 14.72 4.81
C LEU A 233 37.44 13.82 5.56
N SER A 234 36.23 13.61 5.02
CA SER A 234 35.23 12.69 5.61
C SER A 234 35.80 11.28 5.70
N ASP A 235 36.42 10.78 4.63
CA ASP A 235 37.04 9.45 4.62
C ASP A 235 38.17 9.30 5.65
N MET A 236 39.00 10.34 5.81
CA MET A 236 40.02 10.38 6.88
C MET A 236 39.42 10.40 8.28
N ILE A 237 38.25 11.03 8.46
CA ILE A 237 37.50 10.98 9.72
C ILE A 237 37.02 9.54 9.98
N MET A 238 36.50 8.85 8.96
CA MET A 238 36.07 7.45 9.09
C MET A 238 37.24 6.55 9.50
N LEU A 239 38.40 6.70 8.86
CA LEU A 239 39.63 5.96 9.20
C LEU A 239 40.07 6.16 10.66
N THR A 240 39.87 7.35 11.22
CA THR A 240 40.34 7.70 12.57
C THR A 240 39.34 7.37 13.67
N HIS A 241 38.04 7.36 13.37
CA HIS A 241 36.98 7.23 14.38
C HIS A 241 36.20 5.91 14.33
N THR A 242 36.37 5.10 13.28
CA THR A 242 35.60 3.86 13.10
C THR A 242 36.50 2.66 12.84
N ALA A 243 36.04 1.48 13.26
CA ALA A 243 36.74 0.22 12.98
C ALA A 243 36.34 -0.29 11.59
N GLY A 244 37.02 0.20 10.54
CA GLY A 244 36.84 -0.26 9.16
C GLY A 244 35.72 0.43 8.38
N GLY A 245 35.17 1.53 8.90
CA GLY A 245 34.32 2.43 8.13
C GLY A 245 35.12 3.22 7.09
N LYS A 246 34.45 3.59 6.00
CA LYS A 246 35.00 4.33 4.86
C LYS A 246 33.90 5.06 4.10
N GLU A 247 34.27 6.16 3.47
CA GLU A 247 33.46 6.71 2.39
C GLU A 247 33.60 5.81 1.15
N ARG A 248 32.55 5.76 0.33
CA ARG A 248 32.50 4.89 -0.85
C ARG A 248 32.25 5.67 -2.11
N ASN A 249 32.85 5.24 -3.21
CA ASN A 249 32.49 5.76 -4.51
C ASN A 249 31.17 5.13 -5.00
N GLN A 250 30.60 5.67 -6.08
CA GLN A 250 29.31 5.21 -6.60
C GLN A 250 29.31 3.71 -6.96
N ARG A 251 30.39 3.22 -7.56
CA ARG A 251 30.50 1.82 -7.97
C ARG A 251 30.54 0.87 -6.77
N GLU A 252 31.20 1.25 -5.68
CA GLU A 252 31.20 0.45 -4.45
C GLU A 252 29.79 0.33 -3.84
N PHE A 253 28.98 1.40 -3.89
CA PHE A 253 27.56 1.31 -3.50
C PHE A 253 26.76 0.39 -4.42
N GLU A 254 27.01 0.42 -5.73
CA GLU A 254 26.38 -0.49 -6.69
C GLU A 254 26.75 -1.96 -6.42
N GLU A 255 28.01 -2.23 -6.09
CA GLU A 255 28.51 -3.56 -5.75
C GLU A 255 27.89 -4.07 -4.42
N LEU A 256 27.76 -3.21 -3.41
CA LEU A 256 27.07 -3.54 -2.16
C LEU A 256 25.58 -3.85 -2.37
N ALA A 257 24.89 -3.02 -3.14
CA ALA A 257 23.48 -3.22 -3.46
C ALA A 257 23.27 -4.58 -4.14
N LYS A 258 24.09 -4.88 -5.16
CA LYS A 258 24.04 -6.16 -5.88
C LYS A 258 24.38 -7.35 -4.99
N ALA A 259 25.37 -7.25 -4.11
CA ALA A 259 25.75 -8.31 -3.17
C ALA A 259 24.66 -8.61 -2.12
N ALA A 260 23.76 -7.66 -1.89
CA ALA A 260 22.59 -7.79 -1.03
C ALA A 260 21.30 -8.22 -1.77
N GLY A 261 21.33 -8.33 -3.10
CA GLY A 261 20.21 -8.82 -3.92
C GLY A 261 19.39 -7.73 -4.62
N PHE A 262 19.72 -6.45 -4.44
CA PHE A 262 19.06 -5.35 -5.17
C PHE A 262 19.50 -5.34 -6.65
N THR A 263 18.57 -4.99 -7.54
CA THR A 263 18.84 -4.96 -8.99
C THR A 263 18.97 -3.55 -9.55
N GLY A 264 18.36 -2.56 -8.91
CA GLY A 264 18.39 -1.17 -9.34
C GLY A 264 19.14 -0.26 -8.36
N VAL A 265 19.93 0.66 -8.91
CA VAL A 265 20.62 1.72 -8.17
C VAL A 265 20.41 3.04 -8.88
N LYS A 266 19.90 4.04 -8.15
CA LYS A 266 19.70 5.40 -8.68
C LYS A 266 20.25 6.43 -7.71
N THR A 267 21.14 7.28 -8.19
CA THR A 267 21.76 8.34 -7.39
C THR A 267 21.20 9.72 -7.74
N ALA A 268 20.97 10.56 -6.74
CA ALA A 268 20.62 11.96 -6.91
C ALA A 268 21.38 12.82 -5.90
N TYR A 269 22.06 13.86 -6.38
CA TYR A 269 22.72 14.83 -5.51
C TYR A 269 21.66 15.68 -4.77
N ILE A 270 21.85 15.89 -3.47
CA ILE A 270 20.98 16.78 -2.68
C ILE A 270 21.67 18.12 -2.48
N TYR A 271 22.60 18.16 -1.53
CA TYR A 271 23.26 19.37 -1.05
C TYR A 271 24.46 18.98 -0.17
N SER A 272 25.45 19.87 -0.04
CA SER A 272 26.58 19.71 0.89
C SER A 272 27.24 18.32 0.86
N ASN A 273 27.62 17.85 -0.33
CA ASN A 273 28.22 16.52 -0.53
C ASN A 273 27.38 15.31 -0.12
N THR A 274 26.10 15.52 0.16
CA THR A 274 25.17 14.44 0.48
C THR A 274 24.39 14.03 -0.77
N TRP A 275 24.26 12.73 -0.96
CA TRP A 275 23.53 12.10 -2.06
C TRP A 275 22.40 11.24 -1.51
N VAL A 276 21.30 11.15 -2.25
CA VAL A 276 20.37 10.04 -2.14
C VAL A 276 20.81 8.94 -3.09
N ILE A 277 20.87 7.71 -2.60
CA ILE A 277 21.13 6.51 -3.38
C ILE A 277 19.96 5.56 -3.11
N GLU A 278 19.09 5.38 -4.10
CA GLU A 278 17.98 4.44 -4.03
C GLU A 278 18.44 3.06 -4.48
N PHE A 279 18.28 2.05 -3.63
CA PHE A 279 18.40 0.64 -3.98
C PHE A 279 17.01 0.06 -4.13
N THR A 280 16.68 -0.43 -5.32
CA THR A 280 15.40 -1.10 -5.61
C THR A 280 15.64 -2.58 -5.82
N LYS A 281 14.71 -3.41 -5.33
CA LYS A 281 14.73 -4.84 -5.62
C LYS A 281 14.63 -5.10 -7.12
#